data_AF-A0A7S2MNR3-F1
#
_entry.id   AF-A0A7S2MNR3-F1
#
_cell.length_a   1.000
_cell.length_b   1.000
_cell.length_c   1.000
_cell.angle_alpha   90.00
_cell.angle_beta   90.00
_cell.angle_gamma   90.00
#
_symmetry.space_group_name_H-M   'P 1'
#
loop_
_entity.id
_entity.type
_entity.pdbx_description
1 polymer ?
#
loop_
_entity_poly.entity_id
_entity_poly.type
_entity_poly.pdbx_seq_one_letter_code
_entity_poly.pdbx_strand_id
1 'polypeptide(L)'
;CNRCVLQMDHHCAWMNNCIGYNNYRTFVLTVAYLVIGCWYGVALLLPSFWDVMGDQIRQHGFRFLYKNKTGLLDLPPPWAMWEQIRTNGCLDPDVVIKLVCPFLCAVGVILSGFLWSHLSYVTSAMTTLEHSVWRSVNRVNRDKRHLATSSGSEGGSTGNGGDDKSVAFRMKTAPINPFDQGWYTNLEQIFGKNMFALILPISFRPPTPYIPELEKKKKS
;
A
#
# COMPACT_ATOMS: atom_id res chain seq x y z
N CYS A 1 -8.45 -2.07 -19.66
CA CYS A 1 -9.92 -2.00 -19.52
C CYS A 1 -10.63 -1.22 -20.64
N ASN A 2 -9.93 -0.46 -21.50
CA ASN A 2 -10.50 0.32 -22.64
C ASN A 2 -11.78 1.11 -22.32
N ARG A 3 -11.86 1.65 -21.10
CA ARG A 3 -12.99 2.43 -20.61
C ARG A 3 -12.51 3.40 -19.54
N CYS A 4 -13.20 4.53 -19.41
CA CYS A 4 -12.98 5.46 -18.30
C CYS A 4 -13.57 4.85 -17.01
N VAL A 5 -12.80 4.92 -15.92
CA VAL A 5 -13.21 4.45 -14.59
C VAL A 5 -13.24 5.66 -13.65
N LEU A 6 -14.37 5.89 -13.00
CA LEU A 6 -14.52 7.00 -12.06
C LEU A 6 -13.58 6.81 -10.86
N GLN A 7 -12.81 7.86 -10.54
CA GLN A 7 -11.81 7.87 -9.47
C GLN A 7 -10.94 6.60 -9.51
N MET A 8 -10.33 6.36 -10.68
CA MET A 8 -9.49 5.20 -10.91
C MET A 8 -8.28 5.23 -9.98
N ASP A 9 -8.04 4.12 -9.29
CA ASP A 9 -6.89 3.96 -8.42
C ASP A 9 -5.75 3.22 -9.12
N HIS A 10 -6.03 2.00 -9.60
CA HIS A 10 -5.11 1.22 -10.42
C HIS A 10 -5.85 0.08 -11.15
N HIS A 11 -5.17 -0.54 -12.13
CA HIS A 11 -5.61 -1.82 -12.68
C HIS A 11 -4.98 -2.97 -11.90
N CYS A 12 -5.79 -3.77 -11.24
CA CYS A 12 -5.31 -4.90 -10.44
C CYS A 12 -5.39 -6.19 -11.27
N ALA A 13 -4.23 -6.75 -11.63
CA ALA A 13 -4.14 -8.01 -12.36
C ALA A 13 -4.73 -9.19 -11.55
N TRP A 14 -4.56 -9.16 -10.22
CA TRP A 14 -5.06 -10.20 -9.31
C TRP A 14 -6.58 -10.30 -9.28
N MET A 15 -7.27 -9.17 -9.45
CA MET A 15 -8.73 -9.11 -9.54
C MET A 15 -9.22 -9.11 -11.00
N ASN A 16 -8.30 -9.15 -11.96
CA ASN A 16 -8.55 -8.98 -13.39
C ASN A 16 -9.52 -7.82 -13.70
N ASN A 17 -9.42 -6.73 -12.93
CA ASN A 17 -10.37 -5.62 -12.99
C ASN A 17 -9.72 -4.29 -12.63
N CYS A 18 -10.29 -3.20 -13.14
CA CYS A 18 -9.89 -1.85 -12.75
C CYS A 18 -10.53 -1.48 -11.39
N ILE A 19 -9.70 -1.03 -10.45
CA ILE A 19 -10.14 -0.56 -9.14
C ILE A 19 -10.37 0.95 -9.21
N GLY A 20 -11.53 1.39 -8.72
CA GLY A 20 -11.93 2.79 -8.65
C GLY A 20 -13.13 2.94 -7.72
N TYR A 21 -13.85 4.06 -7.82
CA TYR A 21 -14.85 4.49 -6.85
C TYR A 21 -15.84 3.39 -6.39
N ASN A 22 -16.41 2.62 -7.33
CA ASN A 22 -17.47 1.65 -7.02
C ASN A 22 -16.98 0.36 -6.36
N ASN A 23 -15.71 -0.01 -6.52
CA ASN A 23 -15.16 -1.29 -6.02
C ASN A 23 -13.96 -1.11 -5.08
N TYR A 24 -13.56 0.14 -4.81
CA TYR A 24 -12.44 0.43 -3.92
C TYR A 24 -12.66 -0.11 -2.51
N ARG A 25 -13.87 0.03 -1.95
CA ARG A 25 -14.21 -0.54 -0.64
C ARG A 25 -14.05 -2.06 -0.63
N THR A 26 -14.64 -2.76 -1.59
CA THR A 26 -14.55 -4.22 -1.68
C THR A 26 -13.10 -4.67 -1.81
N PHE A 27 -12.30 -3.96 -2.61
CA PHE A 27 -10.87 -4.23 -2.74
C PHE A 27 -10.12 -4.12 -1.42
N VAL A 28 -10.27 -3.02 -0.66
CA VAL A 28 -9.58 -2.85 0.63
C VAL A 28 -10.03 -3.91 1.63
N LEU A 29 -11.32 -4.27 1.65
CA LEU A 29 -11.82 -5.35 2.50
C LEU A 29 -11.24 -6.71 2.10
N THR A 30 -11.16 -7.02 0.80
CA THR A 30 -10.52 -8.26 0.32
C THR A 30 -9.07 -8.35 0.79
N VAL A 31 -8.29 -7.27 0.66
CA VAL A 31 -6.90 -7.25 1.13
C VAL A 31 -6.84 -7.40 2.65
N ALA A 32 -7.70 -6.73 3.40
CA ALA A 32 -7.77 -6.85 4.86
C ALA A 32 -8.08 -8.30 5.29
N TYR A 33 -9.03 -8.97 4.63
CA TYR A 33 -9.34 -10.37 4.89
C TYR A 33 -8.19 -11.31 4.55
N LEU A 34 -7.44 -11.06 3.48
CA LEU A 34 -6.24 -11.83 3.16
C LEU A 34 -5.15 -11.66 4.21
N VAL A 35 -4.94 -10.43 4.71
CA VAL A 35 -4.02 -10.14 5.82
C VAL A 35 -4.44 -10.91 7.08
N ILE A 36 -5.71 -10.80 7.46
CA ILE A 36 -6.27 -11.51 8.63
C ILE A 36 -6.09 -13.03 8.46
N GLY A 37 -6.40 -13.58 7.29
CA GLY A 37 -6.23 -15.01 6.99
C GLY A 37 -4.78 -15.48 7.11
N CYS A 38 -3.82 -14.70 6.60
CA CYS A 38 -2.39 -15.01 6.72
C CYS A 38 -1.94 -15.03 8.17
N TRP A 39 -2.26 -13.97 8.94
CA TRP A 39 -1.86 -13.88 10.34
C TRP A 39 -2.59 -14.88 11.24
N TYR A 40 -3.84 -15.20 10.93
CA TYR A 40 -4.58 -16.27 11.59
C TYR A 40 -3.91 -17.64 11.34
N GLY A 41 -3.53 -17.93 10.10
CA GLY A 41 -2.77 -19.15 9.77
C GLY A 41 -1.42 -19.21 10.50
N VAL A 42 -0.68 -18.10 10.55
CA VAL A 42 0.57 -18.02 11.32
C VAL A 42 0.30 -18.27 12.81
N ALA A 43 -0.72 -17.65 13.40
CA ALA A 43 -1.04 -17.82 14.82
C ALA A 43 -1.39 -19.28 15.17
N LEU A 44 -2.09 -19.99 14.28
CA LEU A 44 -2.39 -21.41 14.46
C LEU A 44 -1.15 -22.30 14.36
N LEU A 45 -0.23 -21.99 13.44
CA LEU A 45 0.98 -22.77 13.21
C LEU A 45 2.14 -22.41 14.15
N LEU A 46 2.06 -21.26 14.83
CA LEU A 46 3.15 -20.71 15.63
C LEU A 46 3.61 -21.64 16.77
N PRO A 47 2.72 -22.30 17.55
CA PRO A 47 3.17 -23.21 18.61
C PRO A 47 3.95 -24.39 18.05
N SER A 48 3.42 -25.07 17.03
CA SER A 48 4.09 -26.21 16.40
C SER A 48 5.39 -25.80 15.69
N PHE A 49 5.42 -24.61 15.09
CA PHE A 49 6.65 -24.04 14.52
C PHE A 49 7.69 -23.77 15.59
N TRP A 50 7.28 -23.25 16.74
CA TRP A 50 8.18 -22.98 17.87
C TRP A 50 8.76 -24.25 18.47
N ASP A 51 7.98 -25.33 18.58
CA ASP A 51 8.47 -26.62 19.08
C ASP A 51 9.53 -27.21 18.14
N VAL A 52 9.22 -27.28 16.84
CA VAL A 52 10.14 -27.78 15.82
C VAL A 52 11.41 -26.94 15.74
N MET A 53 11.29 -25.60 15.73
CA MET A 53 12.45 -24.71 15.70
C MET A 53 13.24 -24.72 17.00
N GLY A 54 12.57 -24.81 18.15
CA GLY A 54 13.17 -24.88 19.47
C GLY A 54 14.05 -26.11 19.63
N ASP A 55 13.59 -27.27 19.15
CA ASP A 55 14.38 -28.50 19.16
C ASP A 55 15.59 -28.42 18.23
N GLN A 56 15.44 -27.82 17.05
CA GLN A 56 16.58 -27.58 16.14
C GLN A 56 17.61 -26.61 16.76
N ILE A 57 17.15 -25.53 17.40
CA ILE A 57 18.01 -24.56 18.10
C ILE A 57 18.73 -25.23 19.29
N ARG A 58 18.05 -26.09 20.07
CA ARG A 58 18.68 -26.81 21.19
C ARG A 58 19.73 -27.81 20.72
N GLN A 59 19.45 -28.59 19.67
CA GLN A 59 20.33 -29.68 19.22
C GLN A 59 21.50 -29.21 18.37
N HIS A 60 21.29 -28.18 17.53
CA HIS A 60 22.28 -27.71 16.57
C HIS A 60 22.73 -26.26 16.80
N GLY A 61 22.20 -25.57 17.82
CA GLY A 61 22.42 -24.14 18.01
C GLY A 61 21.90 -23.34 16.81
N PHE A 62 22.48 -22.15 16.57
CA PHE A 62 22.23 -21.42 15.33
C PHE A 62 22.96 -22.00 14.11
N ARG A 63 23.67 -23.13 14.24
CA ARG A 63 24.49 -23.70 13.16
C ARG A 63 23.66 -24.10 11.94
N PHE A 64 22.37 -24.41 12.09
CA PHE A 64 21.48 -24.72 10.97
C PHE A 64 21.24 -23.50 10.04
N LEU A 65 21.31 -22.26 10.55
CA LEU A 65 21.25 -21.04 9.73
C LEU A 65 22.56 -20.79 8.96
N TYR A 66 23.69 -21.26 9.48
CA TYR A 66 25.02 -21.01 8.92
C TYR A 66 25.58 -22.19 8.10
N LYS A 67 24.89 -23.34 8.07
CA LYS A 67 25.35 -24.55 7.38
C LYS A 67 25.43 -24.35 5.87
N ASN A 68 24.52 -23.55 5.32
CA ASN A 68 24.60 -23.02 3.97
C ASN A 68 25.15 -21.60 4.09
N LYS A 69 26.29 -21.29 3.45
CA LYS A 69 26.98 -19.98 3.51
C LYS A 69 26.13 -18.76 3.08
N THR A 70 24.85 -18.96 2.83
CA THR A 70 23.82 -17.99 2.44
C THR A 70 23.02 -17.45 3.64
N GLY A 71 23.18 -18.00 4.85
CA GLY A 71 22.45 -17.52 6.05
C GLY A 71 20.95 -17.80 6.02
N LEU A 72 20.48 -18.61 5.07
CA LEU A 72 19.06 -18.89 4.83
C LEU A 72 18.65 -20.14 5.63
N LEU A 73 17.48 -20.10 6.28
CA LEU A 73 16.85 -21.28 6.90
C LEU A 73 16.98 -22.48 5.94
N ASP A 74 17.37 -23.65 6.46
CA ASP A 74 17.42 -24.93 5.71
C ASP A 74 15.99 -25.41 5.39
N LEU A 75 15.32 -24.63 4.54
CA LEU A 75 13.96 -24.84 4.10
C LEU A 75 13.96 -25.96 3.04
N PRO A 76 13.07 -26.96 3.18
CA PRO A 76 12.86 -27.91 2.09
C PRO A 76 12.42 -27.13 0.84
N PRO A 77 12.81 -27.58 -0.37
CA PRO A 77 12.41 -26.88 -1.58
C PRO A 77 10.88 -26.88 -1.72
N PRO A 78 10.27 -25.86 -2.36
CA PRO A 78 8.80 -25.73 -2.46
C PRO A 78 8.09 -26.94 -3.08
N TRP A 79 8.75 -27.64 -4.00
CA TRP A 79 8.20 -28.85 -4.63
C TRP A 79 8.29 -30.09 -3.75
N ALA A 80 9.05 -30.09 -2.64
CA ALA A 80 9.17 -31.25 -1.74
C ALA A 80 7.80 -31.64 -1.16
N MET A 81 6.99 -30.65 -0.80
CA MET A 81 5.62 -30.86 -0.35
C MET A 81 4.78 -31.55 -1.43
N TRP A 82 4.87 -31.08 -2.68
CA TRP A 82 4.15 -31.67 -3.82
C TRP A 82 4.65 -33.06 -4.18
N GLU A 83 5.94 -33.32 -4.03
CA GLU A 83 6.53 -34.62 -4.24
C GLU A 83 6.03 -35.64 -3.22
N GLN A 84 6.03 -35.29 -1.92
CA GLN A 84 5.50 -36.15 -0.85
C GLN A 84 4.03 -36.50 -1.04
N ILE A 85 3.21 -35.53 -1.47
CA ILE A 85 1.79 -35.77 -1.79
C ILE A 85 1.66 -36.81 -2.92
N ARG A 86 2.47 -36.69 -3.98
CA ARG A 86 2.42 -37.60 -5.13
C ARG A 86 2.98 -38.99 -4.84
N THR A 87 4.01 -39.11 -4.01
CA THR A 87 4.71 -40.38 -3.79
C THR A 87 4.17 -41.17 -2.61
N ASN A 88 3.92 -40.51 -1.49
CA ASN A 88 3.56 -41.18 -0.24
C ASN A 88 2.07 -41.06 0.09
N GLY A 89 1.34 -40.13 -0.54
CA GLY A 89 -0.06 -39.85 -0.23
C GLY A 89 -0.29 -39.29 1.19
N CYS A 90 0.79 -39.07 1.96
CA CYS A 90 0.78 -38.47 3.28
C CYS A 90 1.63 -37.20 3.30
N LEU A 91 1.27 -36.28 4.19
CA LEU A 91 1.91 -34.98 4.34
C LEU A 91 2.54 -34.91 5.73
N ASP A 92 3.87 -34.93 5.79
CA ASP A 92 4.57 -34.84 7.08
C ASP A 92 4.33 -33.44 7.69
N PRO A 93 3.80 -33.35 8.93
CA PRO A 93 3.46 -32.07 9.55
C PRO A 93 4.70 -31.16 9.67
N ASP A 94 5.88 -31.73 9.86
CA ASP A 94 7.14 -30.99 9.95
C ASP A 94 7.50 -30.25 8.66
N VAL A 95 7.27 -30.87 7.50
CA VAL A 95 7.54 -30.26 6.19
C VAL A 95 6.57 -29.10 5.94
N VAL A 96 5.30 -29.30 6.30
CA VAL A 96 4.26 -28.28 6.20
C VAL A 96 4.61 -27.09 7.09
N ILE A 97 4.95 -27.32 8.35
CA ILE A 97 5.25 -26.25 9.30
C ILE A 97 6.49 -25.46 8.87
N LYS A 98 7.57 -26.15 8.44
CA LYS A 98 8.81 -25.51 8.00
C LYS A 98 8.65 -24.70 6.72
N LEU A 99 7.69 -25.04 5.85
CA LEU A 99 7.49 -24.36 4.56
C LEU A 99 6.35 -23.32 4.60
N VAL A 100 5.18 -23.71 5.11
CA VAL A 100 3.95 -22.92 5.08
C VAL A 100 3.99 -21.77 6.08
N CYS A 101 4.50 -21.99 7.30
CA CYS A 101 4.57 -20.92 8.31
C CYS A 101 5.41 -19.72 7.85
N PRO A 102 6.68 -19.87 7.40
CA PRO A 102 7.47 -18.74 6.93
C PRO A 102 6.91 -18.13 5.63
N PHE A 103 6.30 -18.93 4.75
CA PHE A 103 5.62 -18.42 3.55
C PHE A 103 4.43 -17.52 3.91
N LEU A 104 3.53 -17.98 4.79
CA LEU A 104 2.38 -17.20 5.25
C LEU A 104 2.83 -15.95 6.01
N CYS A 105 3.90 -16.02 6.80
CA CYS A 105 4.47 -14.86 7.47
C CYS A 105 5.00 -13.84 6.46
N ALA A 106 5.79 -14.27 5.47
CA ALA A 106 6.33 -13.38 4.44
C ALA A 106 5.22 -12.70 3.62
N VAL A 107 4.23 -13.48 3.16
CA VAL A 107 3.06 -12.96 2.45
C VAL A 107 2.25 -12.03 3.34
N GLY A 108 2.03 -12.39 4.60
CA GLY A 108 1.33 -11.57 5.59
C GLY A 108 1.99 -10.20 5.78
N VAL A 109 3.32 -10.16 5.92
CA VAL A 109 4.07 -8.89 6.03
C VAL A 109 3.94 -8.03 4.78
N ILE A 110 4.07 -8.62 3.59
CA ILE A 110 3.95 -7.90 2.31
C ILE A 110 2.54 -7.31 2.17
N LEU A 111 1.51 -8.13 2.42
CA LEU A 111 0.11 -7.70 2.34
C LEU A 111 -0.25 -6.65 3.40
N SER A 112 0.30 -6.77 4.62
CA SER A 112 0.14 -5.75 5.66
C SER A 112 0.75 -4.41 5.24
N GLY A 113 1.95 -4.40 4.66
CA GLY A 113 2.57 -3.18 4.13
C GLY A 113 1.77 -2.57 2.98
N PHE A 114 1.27 -3.41 2.08
CA PHE A 114 0.40 -2.99 0.98
C PHE A 114 -0.91 -2.38 1.50
N LEU A 115 -1.59 -3.05 2.43
CA LEU A 115 -2.81 -2.55 3.07
C LEU A 115 -2.57 -1.23 3.79
N TRP A 116 -1.48 -1.13 4.56
CA TRP A 116 -1.09 0.09 5.26
C TRP A 116 -0.91 1.26 4.29
N SER A 117 -0.25 1.03 3.16
CA SER A 117 -0.06 2.06 2.14
C SER A 117 -1.41 2.55 1.58
N HIS A 118 -2.33 1.63 1.26
CA HIS A 118 -3.67 1.99 0.79
C HIS A 118 -4.49 2.74 1.84
N LEU A 119 -4.45 2.30 3.10
CA LEU A 119 -5.12 3.01 4.20
C LEU A 119 -4.55 4.42 4.37
N SER A 120 -3.23 4.61 4.23
CA SER A 120 -2.63 5.94 4.28
C SER A 120 -3.17 6.86 3.17
N TYR A 121 -3.33 6.33 1.95
CA TYR A 121 -3.92 7.08 0.83
C TYR A 121 -5.38 7.44 1.09
N VAL A 122 -6.15 6.52 1.68
CA VAL A 122 -7.52 6.81 2.11
C VAL A 122 -7.56 7.94 3.14
N THR A 123 -6.69 7.89 4.15
CA THR A 123 -6.69 8.92 5.20
C THR A 123 -6.32 10.30 4.66
N SER A 124 -5.57 10.38 3.56
CA SER A 124 -5.22 11.64 2.90
C SER A 124 -6.21 12.04 1.80
N ALA A 125 -7.29 11.28 1.57
CA ALA A 125 -8.21 11.45 0.42
C ALA A 125 -7.47 11.58 -0.91
N MET A 126 -6.57 10.64 -1.19
CA MET A 126 -5.82 10.57 -2.44
C MET A 126 -5.94 9.19 -3.06
N THR A 127 -6.03 9.13 -4.39
CA THR A 127 -5.79 7.87 -5.12
C THR A 127 -4.30 7.62 -5.32
N THR A 128 -3.93 6.37 -5.62
CA THR A 128 -2.57 5.97 -5.98
C THR A 128 -2.06 6.76 -7.18
N LEU A 129 -2.93 7.01 -8.17
CA LEU A 129 -2.64 7.88 -9.31
C LEU A 129 -2.38 9.33 -8.86
N GLU A 130 -3.28 9.93 -8.08
CA GLU A 130 -3.11 11.31 -7.60
C GLU A 130 -1.81 11.50 -6.83
N HIS A 131 -1.44 10.55 -5.98
CA HIS A 131 -0.18 10.58 -5.26
C HIS A 131 1.04 10.51 -6.21
N SER A 132 0.97 9.68 -7.26
CA SER A 132 2.04 9.59 -8.27
C SER A 132 2.18 10.86 -9.11
N VAL A 133 1.05 11.49 -9.45
CA VAL A 133 0.99 12.78 -10.15
C VAL A 133 1.56 13.86 -9.24
N TRP A 134 1.16 13.88 -7.97
CA TRP A 134 1.68 14.83 -6.98
C TRP A 134 3.19 14.74 -6.81
N ARG A 135 3.74 13.53 -6.73
CA ARG A 135 5.20 13.33 -6.72
C ARG A 135 5.86 13.88 -7.96
N SER A 136 5.24 13.70 -9.13
CA SER A 136 5.78 14.19 -10.41
C SER A 136 5.76 15.71 -10.49
N VAL A 137 4.65 16.33 -10.11
CA VAL A 137 4.52 17.80 -10.02
C VAL A 137 5.53 18.37 -9.02
N ASN A 138 5.67 17.75 -7.85
CA ASN A 138 6.62 18.20 -6.83
C ASN A 138 8.09 18.07 -7.28
N ARG A 139 8.43 17.03 -8.06
CA ARG A 139 9.76 16.91 -8.70
C ARG A 139 10.02 18.07 -9.65
N VAL A 140 9.12 18.32 -10.60
CA VAL A 140 9.26 19.44 -11.55
C VAL A 140 9.37 20.79 -10.84
N ASN A 141 8.56 21.02 -9.79
CA ASN A 141 8.61 22.24 -9.00
C ASN A 141 9.91 22.39 -8.19
N ARG A 142 10.52 21.28 -7.77
CA ARG A 142 11.83 21.29 -7.11
C ARG A 142 12.93 21.62 -8.11
N ASP A 143 12.89 21.02 -9.30
CA ASP A 143 13.90 21.25 -10.34
C ASP A 143 13.86 22.71 -10.82
N LYS A 144 12.66 23.28 -11.02
CA LYS A 144 12.49 24.73 -11.30
C LYS A 144 13.06 25.61 -10.20
N ARG A 145 12.91 25.23 -8.92
CA ARG A 145 13.51 25.96 -7.80
C ARG A 145 15.04 25.88 -7.82
N HIS A 146 15.61 24.71 -8.15
CA HIS A 146 17.06 24.58 -8.29
C HIS A 146 17.59 25.46 -9.42
N LEU A 147 16.94 25.47 -10.59
CA LEU A 147 17.34 26.34 -11.72
C LEU A 147 17.26 27.83 -11.35
N ALA A 148 16.20 28.26 -10.67
CA ALA A 148 16.05 29.65 -10.24
C ALA A 148 17.11 30.08 -9.21
N THR A 149 17.56 29.13 -8.37
CA THR A 149 18.59 29.38 -7.36
C THR A 149 19.99 29.43 -8.00
N SER A 150 20.25 28.61 -9.02
CA SER A 150 21.52 28.64 -9.76
C SER A 150 21.64 29.86 -10.66
N SER A 151 20.57 30.28 -11.34
CA SER A 151 20.58 31.50 -12.17
C SER A 151 20.66 32.79 -11.34
N GLY A 152 20.26 32.75 -10.07
CA GLY A 152 20.36 33.88 -9.15
C GLY A 152 21.76 34.14 -8.57
N SER A 153 22.74 33.25 -8.81
CA SER A 153 24.14 33.45 -8.36
C SER A 153 25.06 34.06 -9.43
N GLU A 154 24.63 34.20 -10.69
CA GLU A 154 25.47 34.76 -11.77
C GLU A 154 25.06 36.18 -12.22
N GLY A 155 24.03 36.78 -11.62
CA GLY A 155 23.45 38.06 -12.07
C GLY A 155 23.69 39.24 -11.14
N GLY A 156 24.94 39.61 -10.88
CA GLY A 156 25.28 40.88 -10.22
C GLY A 156 25.72 41.93 -11.22
N SER A 157 24.80 42.72 -11.81
CA SER A 157 25.06 44.12 -12.21
C SER A 157 23.82 44.83 -12.80
N THR A 158 23.46 45.96 -12.18
CA THR A 158 22.83 47.20 -12.69
C THR A 158 21.70 47.15 -13.74
N GLY A 159 20.55 47.76 -13.41
CA GLY A 159 19.53 48.15 -14.38
C GLY A 159 18.26 48.71 -13.75
N ASN A 160 18.02 50.00 -13.90
CA ASN A 160 16.85 50.75 -13.45
C ASN A 160 15.72 50.59 -14.48
N GLY A 161 14.50 50.23 -14.09
CA GLY A 161 13.34 50.28 -14.98
C GLY A 161 12.21 49.27 -14.69
N GLY A 162 11.01 49.80 -14.46
CA GLY A 162 9.69 49.27 -14.83
C GLY A 162 9.38 47.78 -14.71
N ASP A 163 8.39 47.47 -13.87
CA ASP A 163 7.32 46.50 -14.18
C ASP A 163 7.60 45.00 -14.30
N ASP A 164 8.70 44.47 -13.76
CA ASP A 164 8.96 43.02 -13.77
C ASP A 164 8.70 42.28 -12.43
N LYS A 165 7.78 42.81 -11.61
CA LYS A 165 7.33 42.14 -10.37
C LYS A 165 6.25 41.07 -10.60
N SER A 166 5.85 40.81 -11.85
CA SER A 166 4.76 39.89 -12.20
C SER A 166 5.23 38.45 -12.52
N VAL A 167 6.52 38.24 -12.81
CA VAL A 167 7.07 36.92 -13.17
C VAL A 167 7.77 36.22 -12.00
N ALA A 168 7.92 36.89 -10.85
CA ALA A 168 8.07 36.23 -9.55
C ALA A 168 6.72 35.59 -9.16
N PHE A 169 6.27 34.62 -9.97
CA PHE A 169 5.10 33.82 -9.72
C PHE A 169 5.24 33.24 -8.32
N ARG A 170 4.42 33.80 -7.45
CA ARG A 170 4.24 33.54 -6.04
C ARG A 170 3.92 32.06 -5.82
N MET A 171 4.90 31.16 -5.94
CA MET A 171 4.84 29.78 -5.43
C MET A 171 5.12 29.80 -3.93
N LYS A 172 4.32 30.56 -3.19
CA LYS A 172 4.20 30.45 -1.74
C LYS A 172 3.09 29.45 -1.46
N THR A 173 3.48 28.18 -1.40
CA THR A 173 2.95 27.06 -0.61
C THR A 173 3.05 25.76 -1.39
N ALA A 174 3.35 24.66 -0.68
CA ALA A 174 3.15 23.34 -1.22
C ALA A 174 1.66 23.22 -1.62
N PRO A 175 1.36 22.54 -2.72
CA PRO A 175 -0.02 22.34 -3.12
C PRO A 175 -0.76 21.54 -2.04
N ILE A 176 -1.80 22.17 -1.49
CA ILE A 176 -2.68 21.60 -0.47
C ILE A 176 -3.66 20.67 -1.19
N ASN A 177 -3.85 19.43 -0.71
CA ASN A 177 -4.85 18.52 -1.27
C ASN A 177 -6.26 19.11 -1.04
N PRO A 178 -6.99 19.53 -2.07
CA PRO A 178 -8.32 20.12 -1.90
C PRO A 178 -9.40 19.11 -1.53
N PHE A 179 -9.12 17.80 -1.68
CA PHE A 179 -10.06 16.73 -1.35
C PHE A 179 -9.91 16.22 0.08
N ASP A 180 -8.85 16.62 0.80
CA ASP A 180 -8.63 16.21 2.17
C ASP A 180 -9.54 16.99 3.14
N GLN A 181 -10.47 16.27 3.77
CA GLN A 181 -11.38 16.80 4.78
C GLN A 181 -11.02 16.38 6.21
N GLY A 182 -9.88 15.70 6.39
CA GLY A 182 -9.46 15.06 7.64
C GLY A 182 -9.56 13.53 7.60
N TRP A 183 -8.69 12.86 8.35
CA TRP A 183 -8.52 11.41 8.28
C TRP A 183 -9.82 10.61 8.53
N TYR A 184 -10.67 11.07 9.44
CA TYR A 184 -11.91 10.38 9.83
C TYR A 184 -13.01 10.54 8.78
N THR A 185 -13.21 11.76 8.28
CA THR A 185 -14.22 12.06 7.25
C THR A 185 -13.87 11.39 5.93
N ASN A 186 -12.58 11.36 5.57
CA ASN A 186 -12.09 10.65 4.39
C ASN A 186 -12.34 9.13 4.48
N LEU A 187 -12.15 8.54 5.66
CA LEU A 187 -12.48 7.12 5.90
C LEU A 187 -13.99 6.86 5.82
N GLU A 188 -14.81 7.73 6.41
CA GLU A 188 -16.27 7.61 6.35
C GLU A 188 -16.82 7.66 4.93
N GLN A 189 -16.18 8.41 4.02
CA GLN A 189 -16.59 8.46 2.60
C GLN A 189 -16.48 7.08 1.92
N ILE A 190 -15.50 6.26 2.33
CA ILE A 190 -15.23 4.96 1.71
C ILE A 190 -15.98 3.82 2.42
N PHE A 191 -15.89 3.77 3.75
CA PHE A 191 -16.44 2.66 4.54
C PHE A 191 -17.88 2.90 5.00
N GLY A 192 -18.35 4.15 4.95
CA GLY A 192 -19.64 4.57 5.49
C GLY A 192 -19.62 4.72 7.01
N LYS A 193 -20.71 5.29 7.56
CA LYS A 193 -20.86 5.57 9.00
C LYS A 193 -21.13 4.33 9.86
N ASN A 194 -21.50 3.21 9.23
CA ASN A 194 -21.91 2.00 9.94
C ASN A 194 -20.73 1.07 10.16
N MET A 195 -20.38 0.79 11.41
CA MET A 195 -19.29 -0.14 11.76
C MET A 195 -19.54 -1.57 11.24
N PHE A 196 -20.79 -2.02 11.14
CA PHE A 196 -21.13 -3.32 10.54
C PHE A 196 -20.91 -3.36 9.02
N ALA A 197 -20.98 -2.20 8.34
CA ALA A 197 -20.60 -2.09 6.95
C ALA A 197 -19.07 -2.14 6.77
N LEU A 198 -18.29 -1.88 7.82
CA LEU A 198 -16.84 -1.98 7.80
C LEU A 198 -16.34 -3.42 7.63
N ILE A 199 -17.19 -4.41 7.95
CA ILE A 199 -16.81 -5.82 7.94
C ILE A 199 -17.41 -6.51 6.71
N LEU A 200 -18.68 -6.28 6.38
CA LEU A 200 -19.32 -7.05 5.33
C LEU A 200 -19.06 -6.47 3.91
N PRO A 201 -18.68 -7.31 2.93
CA PRO A 201 -18.55 -6.93 1.52
C PRO A 201 -19.92 -6.83 0.83
N ILE A 202 -20.85 -6.10 1.45
CA ILE A 202 -22.17 -5.83 0.86
C ILE A 202 -21.99 -4.75 -0.20
N SER A 203 -22.74 -4.85 -1.30
CA SER A 203 -22.83 -3.82 -2.34
C SER A 203 -23.23 -2.49 -1.70
N PHE A 204 -22.26 -1.63 -1.46
CA PHE A 204 -22.42 -0.28 -0.96
C PHE A 204 -22.27 0.68 -2.12
N ARG A 205 -23.30 1.48 -2.39
CA ARG A 205 -23.12 2.65 -3.25
C ARG A 205 -22.47 3.74 -2.39
N PRO A 206 -21.22 4.14 -2.69
CA PRO A 206 -20.59 5.17 -1.88
C PRO A 206 -21.33 6.50 -2.08
N PRO A 207 -21.44 7.34 -1.04
CA PRO A 207 -22.07 8.64 -1.12
C PRO A 207 -21.32 9.52 -2.12
N THR A 208 -22.04 10.25 -2.97
CA THR A 208 -21.47 11.04 -4.08
C THR A 208 -20.13 11.69 -3.73
N PRO A 209 -19.11 11.57 -4.59
CA PRO A 209 -17.77 12.06 -4.30
C PRO A 209 -17.80 13.52 -3.85
N TYR A 210 -16.96 13.87 -2.88
CA TYR A 210 -16.80 15.26 -2.48
C TYR A 210 -16.18 16.07 -3.63
N ILE A 211 -16.90 17.10 -4.08
CA ILE A 211 -16.43 18.05 -5.10
C ILE A 211 -16.33 19.43 -4.44
N PRO A 212 -15.11 19.95 -4.22
CA PRO A 212 -14.90 21.24 -3.53
C PRO A 212 -15.67 22.42 -4.15
N GLU A 213 -15.83 22.43 -5.48
CA GLU A 213 -16.53 23.51 -6.20
C GLU A 213 -18.04 23.55 -5.93
N LEU A 214 -18.67 22.39 -5.75
CA LEU A 214 -20.11 22.32 -5.45
C LEU A 214 -20.39 22.79 -4.02
N GLU A 215 -19.47 22.57 -3.10
CA GLU A 215 -19.62 23.04 -1.72
C GLU A 215 -19.48 24.58 -1.63
N LYS A 216 -18.56 25.17 -2.41
CA LYS A 216 -18.43 26.64 -2.50
C LYS A 216 -19.72 27.28 -3.00
N LYS A 217 -20.37 26.69 -4.03
CA LYS A 217 -21.66 27.15 -4.54
C LYS A 217 -22.84 26.96 -3.57
N LYS A 218 -22.74 26.04 -2.62
CA LYS A 218 -23.76 25.86 -1.56
C LYS A 218 -23.67 26.89 -0.44
N LYS A 219 -22.49 27.51 -0.27
CA LYS A 219 -22.22 28.51 0.79
C LYS A 219 -22.34 29.95 0.30
N SER A 220 -22.50 30.17 -1.02
CA SER A 220 -22.78 31.46 -1.66
C SER A 220 -24.28 31.63 -1.90
#